data_AF-A0A425AZ97-F1
#
_entry.id   AF-A0A425AZ97-F1
#
_cell.length_a   1.000
_cell.length_b   1.000
_cell.length_c   1.000
_cell.angle_alpha   90.00
_cell.angle_beta   90.00
_cell.angle_gamma   90.00
#
_symmetry.space_group_name_H-M   'P 1'
#
loop_
_entity.id
_entity.type
_entity.pdbx_description
1 polymer ?
#
loop_
_entity_poly.entity_id
_entity_poly.type
_entity_poly.pdbx_seq_one_letter_code
_entity_poly.pdbx_strand_id
1 'polypeptide(L)' 'MTIYFKNGFYDDTLGSIPEGAVAVRAEEYAALLAGQTQGGQIAADSDGRPVLTPPRPSEYHEWDGKKWEIGEAAAAAR' A
#
# COMPACT_ATOMS: atom_id res chain seq x y z
N MET A 1 -6.41 -17.89 -9.65
CA MET A 1 -6.21 -17.00 -8.50
C MET A 1 -5.16 -15.99 -8.89
N THR A 2 -5.60 -14.77 -9.06
CA THR A 2 -4.75 -13.61 -9.33
C THR A 2 -4.99 -12.61 -8.21
N ILE A 3 -3.91 -12.14 -7.61
CA ILE A 3 -3.99 -11.09 -6.60
C ILE A 3 -3.94 -9.74 -7.31
N TYR A 4 -4.82 -8.83 -6.92
CA TYR A 4 -4.85 -7.44 -7.36
C TYR A 4 -4.61 -6.51 -6.19
N PHE A 5 -4.08 -5.31 -6.46
CA PHE A 5 -3.85 -4.30 -5.44
C PHE A 5 -4.51 -2.97 -5.79
N LYS A 6 -5.20 -2.39 -4.81
CA LYS A 6 -5.68 -1.00 -4.80
C LYS A 6 -5.92 -0.56 -3.36
N ASN A 7 -4.92 0.05 -2.72
CA ASN A 7 -4.94 0.40 -1.29
C ASN A 7 -5.27 -0.80 -0.36
N GLY A 8 -4.98 -2.01 -0.83
CA GLY A 8 -5.40 -3.27 -0.23
C GLY A 8 -5.36 -4.39 -1.27
N PHE A 9 -5.25 -5.64 -0.82
CA PHE A 9 -5.21 -6.81 -1.71
C PHE A 9 -6.60 -7.38 -1.96
N TYR A 10 -6.82 -7.81 -3.19
CA TYR A 10 -8.04 -8.43 -3.68
C TYR A 10 -7.72 -9.74 -4.39
N ASP A 11 -8.57 -10.74 -4.23
CA ASP A 11 -8.44 -12.04 -4.87
C ASP A 11 -9.61 -12.24 -5.84
N ASP A 12 -9.32 -12.55 -7.11
CA ASP A 12 -10.32 -12.73 -8.16
C ASP A 12 -11.28 -13.91 -7.95
N THR A 13 -10.96 -14.79 -7.00
CA THR A 13 -11.80 -15.93 -6.64
C THR A 13 -12.75 -15.63 -5.48
N LEU A 14 -12.51 -14.54 -4.72
CA LEU A 14 -13.27 -14.21 -3.50
C LEU A 14 -14.27 -13.07 -3.68
N GLY A 15 -14.22 -12.32 -4.79
CA GLY A 15 -15.15 -11.22 -5.01
C GLY A 15 -14.83 -10.35 -6.22
N SER A 16 -15.46 -9.18 -6.27
CA SER A 16 -15.23 -8.20 -7.33
C SER A 16 -13.92 -7.46 -7.12
N ILE A 17 -13.18 -7.28 -8.22
CA ILE A 17 -11.95 -6.48 -8.24
C ILE A 17 -12.32 -5.02 -8.51
N PRO A 18 -11.85 -4.06 -7.69
CA PRO A 18 -12.09 -2.65 -7.95
C PRO A 18 -11.50 -2.21 -9.29
N GLU A 19 -12.19 -1.31 -9.99
CA GLU A 19 -11.65 -0.68 -11.19
C GLU A 19 -10.32 0.03 -10.90
N GLY A 20 -9.33 -0.15 -11.77
CA GLY A 20 -8.00 0.41 -11.60
C GLY A 20 -7.10 -0.34 -10.59
N ALA A 21 -7.53 -1.49 -10.06
CA ALA A 21 -6.63 -2.35 -9.32
C ALA A 21 -5.61 -3.01 -10.27
N VAL A 22 -4.37 -3.12 -9.82
CA VAL A 22 -3.26 -3.67 -10.62
C VAL A 22 -2.99 -5.12 -10.24
N ALA A 23 -2.76 -5.99 -11.22
CA ALA A 23 -2.40 -7.37 -10.96
C ALA A 23 -1.00 -7.46 -10.35
N VAL A 24 -0.85 -8.29 -9.32
CA VAL A 24 0.38 -8.49 -8.55
C VAL A 24 0.87 -9.92 -8.78
N ARG A 25 2.17 -10.09 -9.03
CA ARG A 25 2.77 -11.42 -9.17
C ARG A 25 2.80 -12.15 -7.83
N ALA A 26 2.75 -13.48 -7.85
CA ALA A 26 2.72 -14.28 -6.62
C ALA A 26 3.98 -14.08 -5.76
N GLU A 27 5.15 -13.99 -6.40
CA GLU A 27 6.43 -13.77 -5.73
C GLU A 27 6.52 -12.36 -5.11
N GLU A 28 5.99 -11.36 -5.82
CA GLU A 28 5.92 -9.98 -5.35
C GLU A 28 4.98 -9.87 -4.15
N TYR A 29 3.79 -10.47 -4.24
CA TYR A 29 2.84 -10.55 -3.14
C TYR A 29 3.46 -11.21 -1.89
N ALA A 30 4.14 -12.34 -2.04
CA ALA A 30 4.81 -13.02 -0.94
C ALA A 30 5.93 -12.16 -0.30
N ALA A 31 6.73 -11.48 -1.13
CA ALA A 31 7.78 -10.59 -0.65
C ALA A 31 7.22 -9.38 0.12
N LEU A 32 6.13 -8.78 -0.37
CA LEU A 32 5.44 -7.68 0.29
C LEU A 32 4.91 -8.10 1.67
N LEU A 33 4.25 -9.26 1.76
CA LEU A 33 3.76 -9.79 3.04
C LEU A 33 4.92 -10.08 4.00
N ALA A 34 6.02 -10.68 3.52
CA ALA A 34 7.20 -10.94 4.34
C ALA A 34 7.87 -9.65 4.84
N GLY A 35 7.91 -8.58 4.06
CA GLY A 35 8.42 -7.29 4.52
C GLY A 35 7.46 -6.61 5.51
N GLN A 36 6.16 -6.80 5.35
CA GLN A 36 5.17 -6.29 6.30
C GLN A 36 5.33 -6.93 7.70
N THR A 37 5.62 -8.24 7.77
CA THR A 37 5.89 -8.90 9.06
C THR A 37 7.20 -8.45 9.71
N GLN A 38 8.10 -7.82 8.95
CA GLN A 38 9.34 -7.22 9.44
C GLN A 38 9.20 -5.74 9.83
N GLY A 39 7.97 -5.22 9.87
CA GLY A 39 7.67 -3.85 10.30
C GLY A 39 7.55 -2.82 9.17
N GLY A 40 7.63 -3.26 7.91
CA GLY A 40 7.29 -2.42 6.76
C GLY A 40 5.78 -2.20 6.63
N GLN A 41 5.39 -1.16 5.89
CA GLN A 41 4.00 -0.92 5.52
C GLN A 41 3.84 -1.03 4.01
N ILE A 42 2.76 -1.66 3.55
CA ILE A 42 2.45 -1.77 2.12
C ILE A 42 1.60 -0.56 1.72
N ALA A 43 2.02 0.16 0.68
CA ALA A 43 1.31 1.30 0.11
C ALA A 43 1.39 1.28 -1.42
N ALA A 44 0.58 2.10 -2.08
CA ALA A 44 0.67 2.28 -3.53
C ALA A 44 1.82 3.25 -3.89
N ASP A 45 2.59 2.94 -4.93
CA ASP A 45 3.45 3.92 -5.59
C ASP A 45 2.65 4.83 -6.54
N SER A 46 3.34 5.71 -7.25
CA SER A 46 2.74 6.62 -8.23
C SER A 46 2.02 5.92 -9.39
N ASP A 47 2.36 4.65 -9.67
CA ASP A 47 1.75 3.83 -10.72
C ASP A 47 0.63 2.92 -10.16
N GLY A 48 0.29 3.07 -8.87
CA GLY A 48 -0.70 2.25 -8.19
C GLY A 48 -0.22 0.85 -7.80
N ARG A 49 1.08 0.56 -7.96
CA ARG A 49 1.65 -0.75 -7.60
C ARG A 49 1.98 -0.82 -6.13
N PRO A 50 1.81 -2.01 -5.51
CA PRO A 50 2.15 -2.17 -4.11
C PRO A 50 3.67 -2.12 -3.91
N VAL A 51 4.11 -1.28 -2.99
CA VAL A 51 5.51 -1.18 -2.57
C VAL A 51 5.62 -1.29 -1.04
N LEU A 52 6.74 -1.84 -0.58
CA LEU A 52 7.10 -1.79 0.83
C LEU A 52 7.69 -0.42 1.17
N THR A 53 7.16 0.17 2.22
CA THR A 53 7.58 1.46 2.75
C THR A 53 8.14 1.26 4.16
N PRO A 54 8.98 2.19 4.64
CA PRO A 54 9.28 2.29 6.07
C PRO A 54 7.98 2.43 6.88
N PRO A 55 7.95 2.04 8.16
CA PRO A 55 6.77 2.25 8.99
C PRO A 55 6.35 3.72 8.98
N ARG A 56 5.04 3.97 8.94
CA ARG A 56 4.46 5.30 9.03
C ARG A 56 4.98 6.00 10.29
N PRO A 57 5.68 7.16 10.18
CA PRO A 57 6.31 7.79 11.34
C PRO A 57 5.30 8.25 12.41
N SER A 58 4.12 8.72 12.01
CA SER A 58 3.02 9.07 12.91
C SER A 58 1.67 9.11 12.18
N GLU A 59 0.57 9.23 12.92
CA GLU A 59 -0.79 9.37 12.36
C GLU A 59 -0.99 10.61 11.48
N TYR A 60 -0.05 11.55 11.52
CA TYR A 60 -0.04 12.78 10.74
C TYR A 60 0.67 12.64 9.40
N HIS A 61 1.33 11.50 9.14
CA HIS A 61 2.08 11.31 7.89
C HIS A 61 1.21 10.63 6.83
N GLU A 62 1.12 11.18 5.64
CA GLU A 62 0.47 10.56 4.49
C GLU A 62 1.53 10.09 3.49
N TRP A 63 1.25 9.00 2.80
CA TRP A 63 2.15 8.49 1.77
C TRP A 63 1.85 9.21 0.46
N ASP A 64 2.82 9.91 -0.11
CA ASP A 64 2.66 10.67 -1.36
C ASP A 64 2.90 9.82 -2.63
N GLY A 65 3.09 8.50 -2.47
CA GLY A 65 3.51 7.58 -3.54
C GLY A 65 5.02 7.29 -3.53
N LYS A 66 5.81 8.05 -2.76
CA LYS A 66 7.28 7.93 -2.72
C LYS A 66 7.88 8.06 -1.32
N LYS A 67 7.30 8.87 -0.45
CA LYS A 67 7.75 9.13 0.92
C LYS A 67 6.58 9.50 1.83
N TRP A 68 6.85 9.42 3.13
CA TRP A 68 5.94 9.90 4.17
C TRP A 68 6.07 11.41 4.30
N GLU A 69 4.98 12.13 4.07
CA GLU A 69 4.87 13.58 4.21
C GLU A 69 3.88 13.94 5.31
N ILE A 70 4.12 15.02 6.04
CA ILE A 70 3.15 15.49 7.04
C ILE A 70 1.92 16.05 6.31
N GLY A 71 0.76 15.42 6.50
CA GLY A 71 -0.50 15.84 5.90
C GLY A 71 -1.07 17.12 6.53
N GLU A 72 -1.98 17.79 5.81
CA GLU A 72 -2.58 19.06 6.26
C GLU A 72 -3.32 18.95 7.61
N ALA A 73 -3.85 17.77 7.96
CA ALA A 73 -4.50 17.53 9.24
C ALA A 73 -3.57 17.79 10.45
N ALA A 74 -2.26 17.63 10.28
CA ALA A 74 -1.26 17.97 11.29
C ALA A 74 -1.03 19.49 11.40
N ALA A 75 -1.17 20.21 10.27
CA ALA A 75 -0.97 21.65 10.21
C ALA A 75 -2.12 22.42 10.88
N ALA A 76 -3.33 21.85 10.89
CA ALA A 76 -4.51 22.43 11.54
C ALA A 76 -4.58 22.20 13.06
N ALA A 77 -3.70 21.36 13.63
CA ALA A 77 -3.65 21.07 15.06
C ALA A 77 -2.69 21.98 15.85
N ARG A 78 -2.21 23.07 15.24
CA ARG A 78 -1.26 24.04 15.83
C ARG A 78 -1.92 25.37 16.19
#